data_AF-A0A934ARM6-F1
#
_entry.id   AF-A0A934ARM6-F1
#
_cell.length_a   1.000
_cell.length_b   1.000
_cell.length_c   1.000
_cell.angle_alpha   90.00
_cell.angle_beta   90.00
_cell.angle_gamma   90.00
#
_symmetry.space_group_name_H-M   'P 1'
#
loop_
_entity.id
_entity.type
_entity.pdbx_description
1 polymer ?
#
loop_
_entity_poly.entity_id
_entity_poly.type
_entity_poly.pdbx_seq_one_letter_code
_entity_poly.pdbx_strand_id
1 'polypeptide(L)'
;MHALHEQQTNIGFLTLSGDLTIEYADELKSLLLTALSGADQVVLDIKEVSSCDLSALQVFCSAHRSALQQKKQIALVESRSKVFRCAVTEAGYRRHVGCPADTDQSCFWVQRFC
;
A
#
# COMPACT_ATOMS: atom_id res chain seq x y z
N MET A 1 -28.40 -4.08 -31.38
CA MET A 1 -28.00 -3.31 -30.18
C MET A 1 -27.83 -4.32 -29.04
N HIS A 2 -26.61 -4.77 -28.79
CA HIS A 2 -26.31 -5.63 -27.65
C HIS A 2 -25.11 -5.00 -26.95
N ALA A 3 -25.37 -4.46 -25.76
CA ALA A 3 -24.32 -3.99 -24.86
C ALA A 3 -23.97 -5.16 -23.93
N LEU A 4 -22.75 -5.64 -24.04
CA LEU A 4 -22.12 -6.44 -22.99
C LEU A 4 -21.33 -5.45 -22.13
N HIS A 5 -21.78 -5.25 -20.89
CA HIS A 5 -21.00 -4.51 -19.90
C HIS A 5 -19.94 -5.48 -19.35
N GLU A 6 -18.72 -5.40 -19.87
CA GLU A 6 -17.54 -5.79 -19.10
C GLU A 6 -17.11 -4.57 -18.29
N GLN A 7 -17.45 -4.55 -17.00
CA GLN A 7 -16.91 -3.55 -16.09
C GLN A 7 -15.43 -3.87 -15.87
N GLN A 8 -14.58 -3.19 -16.64
CA GLN A 8 -13.13 -3.23 -16.52
C GLN A 8 -12.74 -2.64 -15.16
N THR A 9 -12.19 -3.46 -14.27
CA THR A 9 -11.67 -3.01 -12.98
C THR A 9 -10.63 -1.91 -13.20
N ASN A 10 -10.89 -0.71 -12.68
CA ASN A 10 -9.98 0.42 -12.80
C ASN A 10 -8.80 0.25 -11.83
N ILE A 11 -7.74 -0.43 -12.29
CA ILE A 11 -6.52 -0.72 -11.53
C ILE A 11 -5.46 0.34 -11.84
N GLY A 12 -5.00 1.05 -10.81
CA GLY A 12 -3.87 1.96 -10.88
C GLY A 12 -2.57 1.28 -10.41
N PHE A 13 -1.45 1.63 -11.04
CA PHE A 13 -0.11 1.19 -10.63
C PHE A 13 0.72 2.40 -10.22
N LEU A 14 1.37 2.32 -9.06
CA LEU A 14 2.25 3.37 -8.54
C LEU A 14 3.59 2.76 -8.15
N THR A 15 4.65 3.18 -8.84
CA THR A 15 6.02 2.79 -8.51
C THR A 15 6.65 3.84 -7.59
N LEU A 16 7.20 3.39 -6.47
CA LEU A 16 7.91 4.20 -5.49
C LEU A 16 9.38 3.76 -5.45
N SER A 17 10.28 4.74 -5.49
CA SER A 17 11.72 4.53 -5.49
C SER A 17 12.42 5.60 -4.66
N GLY A 18 13.63 5.31 -4.18
CA GLY A 18 14.38 6.24 -3.35
C GLY A 18 13.95 6.18 -1.88
N ASP A 19 13.98 7.32 -1.20
CA ASP A 19 13.85 7.40 0.24
C ASP A 19 12.40 7.61 0.68
N LEU A 20 11.91 6.73 1.56
CA LEU A 20 10.61 6.84 2.20
C LEU A 20 10.81 7.14 3.70
N THR A 21 11.23 8.38 3.99
CA THR A 21 11.48 8.86 5.35
C THR A 21 10.49 9.97 5.74
N ILE A 22 10.57 10.46 6.98
CA ILE A 22 9.76 11.58 7.46
C ILE A 22 9.82 12.82 6.56
N GLU A 23 10.95 13.08 5.91
CA GLU A 23 11.13 14.19 4.96
C GLU A 23 10.14 14.13 3.80
N TYR A 24 9.86 12.92 3.30
CA TYR A 24 9.00 12.67 2.13
C TYR A 24 7.60 12.18 2.52
N ALA A 25 7.24 12.19 3.80
CA ALA A 25 5.98 11.60 4.28
C ALA A 25 4.72 12.31 3.71
N ASP A 26 4.75 13.63 3.56
CA ASP A 26 3.62 14.39 2.98
C ASP A 26 3.49 14.18 1.47
N GLU A 27 4.61 14.06 0.77
CA GLU A 27 4.63 13.71 -0.66
C GLU A 27 4.08 12.29 -0.88
N LEU A 28 4.56 11.31 -0.12
CA LEU A 28 4.06 9.94 -0.16
C LEU A 28 2.54 9.89 0.08
N LYS A 29 2.05 10.61 1.09
CA LYS A 29 0.61 10.72 1.38
C LYS A 29 -0.14 11.28 0.17
N SER A 30 0.36 12.36 -0.43
CA SER A 30 -0.29 13.01 -1.59
C SER A 30 -0.35 12.10 -2.81
N LEU A 31 0.72 11.35 -3.09
CA LEU A 31 0.77 10.35 -4.17
C LEU A 31 -0.25 9.22 -3.94
N LEU A 32 -0.31 8.68 -2.72
CA LEU A 32 -1.24 7.59 -2.39
C LEU A 32 -2.71 8.03 -2.49
N LEU A 33 -3.04 9.25 -2.03
CA LEU A 33 -4.39 9.80 -2.15
C LEU A 33 -4.78 10.03 -3.61
N THR A 34 -3.85 10.52 -4.43
CA THR A 34 -4.08 10.75 -5.86
C THR A 34 -4.30 9.42 -6.60
N ALA A 35 -3.51 8.39 -6.28
CA ALA A 35 -3.72 7.06 -6.86
C ALA A 35 -5.09 6.47 -6.44
N LEU A 36 -5.45 6.59 -5.16
CA LEU A 36 -6.73 6.11 -4.64
C LEU A 36 -7.94 6.92 -5.13
N SER A 37 -7.79 8.16 -5.58
CA SER A 37 -8.89 8.91 -6.20
C SER A 37 -9.13 8.46 -7.64
N GLY A 38 -8.06 8.11 -8.36
CA GLY A 38 -8.10 7.73 -9.77
C GLY A 38 -8.45 6.27 -10.06
N ALA A 39 -8.38 5.37 -9.07
CA ALA A 39 -8.58 3.93 -9.24
C ALA A 39 -9.37 3.30 -8.07
N ASP A 40 -9.99 2.14 -8.30
CA ASP A 40 -10.66 1.36 -7.24
C ASP A 40 -9.70 0.35 -6.59
N GLN A 41 -8.66 -0.04 -7.34
CA GLN A 41 -7.57 -0.87 -6.86
C GLN A 41 -6.24 -0.20 -7.20
N VAL A 42 -5.34 -0.08 -6.23
CA VAL A 42 -4.00 0.47 -6.42
C VAL A 42 -2.96 -0.59 -6.07
N VAL A 43 -2.03 -0.85 -7.00
CA VAL A 43 -0.88 -1.73 -6.78
C VAL A 43 0.38 -0.90 -6.68
N LEU A 44 1.11 -1.06 -5.57
CA LEU A 44 2.32 -0.33 -5.24
C LEU A 44 3.54 -1.20 -5.52
N ASP A 45 4.43 -0.75 -6.40
CA ASP A 45 5.77 -1.33 -6.56
C ASP A 45 6.79 -0.53 -5.74
N ILE A 46 7.44 -1.19 -4.78
CA ILE A 46 8.39 -0.56 -3.84
C ILE A 46 9.77 -1.25 -3.88
N LYS A 47 10.11 -1.93 -4.98
CA LYS A 47 11.39 -2.65 -5.11
C LYS A 47 12.60 -1.74 -4.98
N GLU A 48 12.52 -0.56 -5.57
CA GLU A 48 13.61 0.41 -5.70
C GLU A 48 13.66 1.41 -4.53
N VAL A 49 12.99 1.11 -3.41
CA VAL A 49 13.07 1.93 -2.17
C VAL A 49 14.40 1.66 -1.46
N SER A 50 15.21 2.70 -1.29
CA SER A 50 16.55 2.67 -0.68
C SER A 50 16.55 2.87 0.82
N SER A 51 15.60 3.63 1.36
CA SER A 51 15.41 3.83 2.81
C SER A 51 13.94 3.87 3.18
N CYS A 52 13.60 3.42 4.39
CA CYS A 52 12.23 3.43 4.89
C CYS A 52 12.25 3.54 6.41
N ASP A 53 11.48 4.48 6.97
CA ASP A 53 11.35 4.65 8.42
C ASP A 53 9.90 4.46 8.92
N LEU A 54 9.71 4.62 10.23
CA LEU A 54 8.42 4.49 10.89
C LEU A 54 7.35 5.44 10.30
N SER A 55 7.73 6.65 9.89
CA SER A 55 6.79 7.63 9.35
C SER A 55 6.19 7.15 8.02
N ALA A 56 7.00 6.59 7.13
CA ALA A 56 6.48 5.98 5.91
C ALA A 56 5.55 4.80 6.19
N LEU A 57 5.89 3.92 7.14
CA LEU A 57 5.02 2.80 7.53
C LEU A 57 3.67 3.29 8.08
N GLN A 58 3.67 4.38 8.85
CA GLN A 58 2.44 5.01 9.36
C GLN A 58 1.58 5.57 8.22
N VAL A 59 2.20 6.21 7.21
CA VAL A 59 1.49 6.70 6.02
C VAL A 59 0.86 5.55 5.24
N PHE A 60 1.59 4.47 4.96
CA PHE A 60 1.02 3.27 4.34
C PHE A 60 -0.15 2.68 5.14
N CYS A 61 0.01 2.58 6.47
CA CYS A 61 -1.05 2.08 7.34
C CYS A 61 -2.30 2.98 7.31
N SER A 62 -2.10 4.29 7.23
CA SER A 62 -3.21 5.25 7.08
C SER A 62 -3.90 5.09 5.72
N ALA A 63 -3.13 5.02 4.63
CA ALA A 63 -3.67 4.85 3.28
C ALA A 63 -4.47 3.54 3.13
N HIS A 64 -3.98 2.44 3.70
CA HIS A 64 -4.71 1.16 3.75
C HIS A 64 -6.06 1.30 4.45
N ARG A 65 -6.10 1.92 5.64
CA ARG A 65 -7.37 2.16 6.35
C ARG A 65 -8.30 3.10 5.57
N SER A 66 -7.78 4.14 4.94
CA SER A 66 -8.56 5.06 4.12
C SER A 66 -9.14 4.40 2.87
N ALA A 67 -8.41 3.47 2.25
CA ALA A 67 -8.91 2.66 1.13
C ALA A 67 -10.08 1.78 1.58
N LEU A 68 -9.93 1.06 2.71
CA LEU A 68 -10.99 0.23 3.28
C LEU A 68 -12.27 1.02 3.59
N GLN A 69 -12.14 2.22 4.18
CA GLN A 69 -13.28 3.11 4.45
C GLN A 69 -14.02 3.53 3.18
N GLN A 70 -13.30 3.64 2.06
CA GLN A 70 -13.84 3.99 0.75
C GLN A 70 -14.25 2.77 -0.08
N LYS A 71 -14.17 1.55 0.48
CA LYS A 71 -14.39 0.29 -0.23
C LYS A 71 -13.48 0.10 -1.44
N LYS A 72 -12.24 0.61 -1.33
CA LYS A 72 -11.17 0.50 -2.32
C LYS A 72 -10.07 -0.44 -1.83
N GLN A 73 -9.25 -0.91 -2.75
CA GLN A 73 -8.14 -1.80 -2.45
C GLN A 73 -6.81 -1.12 -2.71
N ILE A 74 -5.84 -1.40 -1.83
CA ILE A 74 -4.45 -1.04 -2.04
C ILE A 74 -3.57 -2.22 -1.65
N ALA A 75 -2.62 -2.58 -2.50
CA ALA A 75 -1.77 -3.75 -2.34
C ALA A 75 -0.32 -3.40 -2.67
N LEU A 76 0.63 -4.11 -2.05
CA LEU A 76 2.03 -4.10 -2.44
C LEU A 76 2.27 -5.25 -3.43
N VAL A 77 3.14 -5.06 -4.42
CA VAL A 77 3.71 -6.19 -5.17
C VAL A 77 4.42 -7.16 -4.21
N GLU A 78 4.46 -8.44 -4.58
CA GLU A 78 5.05 -9.48 -3.73
C GLU A 78 6.54 -9.26 -3.47
N SER A 79 7.26 -8.83 -4.50
CA SER A 79 8.69 -8.51 -4.44
C SER A 79 8.91 -7.14 -3.80
N ARG A 80 9.04 -7.12 -2.47
CA ARG A 80 9.30 -5.89 -1.68
C ARG A 80 10.81 -5.62 -1.58
N SER A 81 11.23 -4.38 -1.37
CA SER A 81 12.65 -4.11 -1.05
C SER A 81 13.05 -4.73 0.30
N LYS A 82 14.33 -5.10 0.44
CA LYS A 82 14.86 -5.62 1.72
C LYS A 82 14.72 -4.57 2.83
N VAL A 83 14.98 -3.31 2.51
CA VAL A 83 14.95 -2.19 3.45
C VAL A 83 13.54 -2.00 4.02
N PHE A 84 12.52 -2.04 3.18
CA PHE A 84 11.12 -1.98 3.64
C PHE A 84 10.77 -3.14 4.57
N ARG A 85 11.19 -4.38 4.24
CA ARG A 85 10.96 -5.54 5.11
C ARG A 85 11.64 -5.42 6.46
N CYS A 86 12.88 -4.92 6.50
CA CYS A 86 13.60 -4.64 7.75
C CYS A 86 12.87 -3.60 8.57
N ALA A 87 12.49 -2.45 7.98
CA ALA A 87 11.76 -1.40 8.67
C ALA A 87 10.45 -1.90 9.31
N VAL A 88 9.66 -2.70 8.60
CA VAL A 88 8.42 -3.32 9.14
C VAL A 88 8.72 -4.23 10.35
N THR A 89 9.84 -4.96 10.31
CA THR A 89 10.25 -5.87 11.39
C THR A 89 10.74 -5.09 12.61
N GLU A 90 11.66 -4.16 12.40
CA GLU A 90 12.31 -3.36 13.44
C GLU A 90 11.32 -2.42 14.14
N ALA A 91 10.36 -1.87 13.41
CA ALA A 91 9.29 -1.05 13.96
C ALA A 91 8.22 -1.87 14.73
N GLY A 92 8.29 -3.20 14.73
CA GLY A 92 7.29 -4.07 15.36
C GLY A 92 5.94 -4.10 14.63
N TYR A 93 5.91 -3.75 13.34
CA TYR A 93 4.68 -3.71 12.55
C TYR A 93 4.26 -5.07 12.02
N ARG A 94 5.15 -6.06 11.96
CA ARG A 94 4.80 -7.43 11.52
C ARG A 94 3.61 -7.99 12.30
N ARG A 95 2.64 -8.54 11.59
CA ARG A 95 1.42 -9.12 12.16
C ARG A 95 1.14 -10.51 11.61
N HIS A 96 0.43 -11.31 12.41
CA HIS A 96 -0.16 -12.58 11.99
C HIS A 96 -1.59 -12.40 11.44
N VAL A 97 -2.29 -11.35 11.88
CA VAL A 97 -3.65 -11.00 11.46
C VAL A 97 -3.70 -9.54 11.01
N GLY A 98 -4.64 -9.22 10.12
CA GLY A 98 -4.80 -7.86 9.60
C GLY A 98 -5.05 -6.82 10.69
N CYS A 99 -4.99 -5.54 10.33
CA CYS A 99 -5.43 -4.49 11.26
C CYS A 99 -6.94 -4.66 11.54
N PRO A 100 -7.49 -4.13 12.65
CA PRO A 100 -8.91 -4.31 12.98
C PRO A 100 -9.90 -3.81 11.90
N ALA A 101 -9.46 -2.91 11.03
CA ALA A 101 -10.25 -2.42 9.90
C ALA A 101 -10.22 -3.37 8.69
N ASP A 102 -9.27 -4.30 8.62
CA ASP A 102 -9.03 -5.18 7.48
C ASP A 102 -9.99 -6.37 7.50
N THR A 103 -11.11 -6.23 6.80
CA THR A 103 -12.07 -7.33 6.58
C THR A 103 -11.63 -8.27 5.46
N ASP A 104 -10.80 -7.78 4.54
CA ASP A 104 -10.55 -8.42 3.25
C ASP A 104 -9.18 -9.12 3.20
N GLN A 105 -8.51 -9.24 4.36
CA GLN A 105 -7.18 -9.83 4.45
C GLN A 105 -6.21 -9.14 3.46
N SER A 106 -6.16 -7.82 3.47
CA SER A 106 -5.36 -6.99 2.56
C SER A 106 -4.23 -6.22 3.27
N CYS A 107 -4.18 -6.28 4.60
CA CYS A 107 -3.22 -5.49 5.39
C CYS A 107 -1.76 -5.79 5.02
N PHE A 108 -1.00 -4.74 4.71
CA PHE A 108 0.40 -4.81 4.29
C PHE A 108 1.32 -5.56 5.27
N TRP A 109 0.92 -5.56 6.54
CA TRP A 109 1.74 -6.02 7.66
C TRP A 109 1.59 -7.51 7.95
N VAL A 110 0.63 -8.19 7.31
CA VAL A 110 0.51 -9.64 7.40
C VAL A 110 1.49 -10.28 6.43
N GLN A 111 2.45 -11.05 6.96
CA GLN A 111 3.29 -11.89 6.12
C GLN A 111 2.55 -13.19 5.82
N ARG A 112 2.17 -13.37 4.54
CA ARG A 112 1.45 -14.56 4.09
C ARG A 112 2.37 -15.66 3.57
N PHE A 113 3.63 -15.35 3.29
CA PHE A 113 4.63 -16.31 2.84
C PHE A 113 6.00 -15.93 3.44
N CYS A 114 6.68 -16.92 4.01
CA CYS A 114 8.06 -16.83 4.50
C CYS A 114 9.04 -17.22 3.39
#